data_AF-A0A7C3AZF6-F1
#
_entry.id   AF-A0A7C3AZF6-F1
#
_cell.length_a   1.000
_cell.length_b   1.000
_cell.length_c   1.000
_cell.angle_alpha   90.00
_cell.angle_beta   90.00
_cell.angle_gamma   90.00
#
_symmetry.space_group_name_H-M   'P 1'
#
loop_
_entity.id
_entity.type
_entity.pdbx_description
1 polymer ?
#
loop_
_entity_poly.entity_id
_entity_poly.type
_entity_poly.pdbx_seq_one_letter_code
_entity_poly.pdbx_strand_id
1 'polypeptide(L)'
;MPHSKQAQKQARNAEKRRLRNRAVRSRTKTFITRAERLIFAGEMESAQAAVVESISALDKAAERGIIHPNNAARRKSRLMKKLNRAQASAAEVIEEEVAEAEEGKEEEAGKKEKGK
;
A
#
# COMPACT_ATOMS: atom_id res chain seq x y z
N MET A 1 -36.94 20.17 -8.18
CA MET A 1 -37.11 20.09 -6.70
C MET A 1 -37.90 18.83 -6.38
N PRO A 2 -37.69 18.13 -5.25
CA PRO A 2 -38.51 16.97 -4.92
C PRO A 2 -40.00 17.33 -4.82
N HIS A 3 -40.81 16.74 -5.69
CA HIS A 3 -42.22 17.08 -5.87
C HIS A 3 -43.17 16.36 -4.89
N SER A 4 -42.65 15.47 -4.04
CA SER A 4 -43.43 14.72 -3.05
C SER A 4 -42.78 14.76 -1.65
N LYS A 5 -43.61 14.60 -0.60
CA LYS A 5 -43.13 14.54 0.80
C LYS A 5 -42.11 13.40 1.01
N GLN A 6 -42.31 12.28 0.32
CA GLN A 6 -41.37 11.15 0.35
C GLN A 6 -40.04 11.50 -0.31
N ALA A 7 -40.06 12.17 -1.47
CA ALA A 7 -38.85 12.60 -2.16
C ALA A 7 -38.04 13.61 -1.34
N GLN A 8 -38.70 14.55 -0.63
CA GLN A 8 -38.03 15.48 0.28
C GLN A 8 -37.35 14.75 1.45
N LYS A 9 -37.98 13.71 2.02
CA LYS A 9 -37.37 12.87 3.05
C LYS A 9 -36.15 12.11 2.52
N GLN A 10 -36.25 11.52 1.33
CA GLN A 10 -35.13 10.81 0.70
C GLN A 10 -33.95 11.74 0.41
N ALA A 11 -34.20 12.96 -0.08
CA ALA A 11 -33.16 13.97 -0.33
C ALA A 11 -32.37 14.31 0.95
N ARG A 12 -33.06 14.56 2.07
CA ARG A 12 -32.43 14.81 3.37
C ARG A 12 -31.57 13.63 3.83
N ASN A 13 -32.08 12.40 3.68
CA ASN A 13 -31.33 11.20 4.05
C ASN A 13 -30.11 10.96 3.15
N ALA A 14 -30.26 11.20 1.85
CA ALA A 14 -29.19 11.08 0.88
C ALA A 14 -28.04 12.05 1.20
N GLU A 15 -28.35 13.29 1.57
CA GLU A 15 -27.35 14.27 1.97
C GLU A 15 -26.57 13.85 3.22
N LYS A 16 -27.27 13.38 4.26
CA LYS A 16 -26.63 12.85 5.48
C LYS A 16 -25.72 11.65 5.18
N ARG A 17 -26.12 10.75 4.26
CA ARG A 17 -25.28 9.63 3.81
C ARG A 17 -24.09 10.13 2.98
N ARG A 18 -24.30 11.11 2.10
CA ARG A 18 -23.27 11.72 1.24
C ARG A 18 -22.13 12.29 2.07
N LEU A 19 -22.43 13.07 3.12
CA LEU A 19 -21.43 13.67 3.99
C LEU A 19 -20.57 12.62 4.71
N ARG A 20 -21.21 11.60 5.33
CA ARG A 20 -20.49 10.50 5.99
C ARG A 20 -19.63 9.70 5.01
N ASN A 21 -20.21 9.34 3.86
CA ASN A 21 -19.50 8.56 2.84
C ASN A 21 -18.32 9.34 2.25
N ARG A 22 -18.46 10.67 2.08
CA ARG A 22 -17.37 11.52 1.61
C ARG A 22 -16.17 11.46 2.55
N ALA A 23 -16.39 11.58 3.87
CA ALA A 23 -15.33 11.53 4.87
C ALA A 23 -14.61 10.16 4.89
N VAL A 24 -15.35 9.06 4.79
CA VAL A 24 -14.75 7.71 4.73
C VAL A 24 -13.96 7.51 3.43
N ARG A 25 -14.49 7.97 2.29
CA ARG A 25 -13.80 7.88 0.99
C ARG A 25 -12.53 8.72 0.95
N SER A 26 -12.55 9.92 1.53
CA SER A 26 -11.34 10.75 1.60
C SER A 26 -10.30 10.10 2.52
N ARG A 27 -10.71 9.62 3.70
CA ARG A 27 -9.80 8.95 4.64
C ARG A 27 -9.14 7.71 4.03
N THR A 28 -9.92 6.83 3.41
CA THR A 28 -9.39 5.65 2.70
C THR A 28 -8.43 6.03 1.57
N LYS A 29 -8.73 7.07 0.79
CA LYS A 29 -7.82 7.59 -0.24
C LYS A 29 -6.50 8.08 0.38
N THR A 30 -6.56 8.84 1.48
CA THR A 30 -5.37 9.36 2.16
C THR A 30 -4.46 8.23 2.64
N PHE A 31 -5.00 7.17 3.22
CA PHE A 31 -4.20 6.02 3.66
C PHE A 31 -3.50 5.33 2.49
N ILE A 32 -4.23 5.09 1.39
CA ILE A 32 -3.65 4.50 0.17
C ILE A 32 -2.50 5.36 -0.35
N THR A 33 -2.71 6.68 -0.49
CA THR A 33 -1.66 7.58 -0.98
C THR A 33 -0.47 7.65 -0.02
N ARG A 34 -0.69 7.58 1.30
CA ARG A 34 0.41 7.51 2.28
C ARG A 34 1.21 6.22 2.12
N ALA A 35 0.56 5.07 2.00
CA ALA A 35 1.23 3.80 1.77
C ALA A 35 2.03 3.81 0.46
N GLU A 36 1.45 4.33 -0.63
CA GLU A 36 2.15 4.45 -1.91
C GLU A 36 3.39 5.36 -1.84
N ARG A 37 3.31 6.46 -1.08
CA ARG A 37 4.46 7.37 -0.87
C ARG A 37 5.59 6.69 -0.10
N LEU A 38 5.27 5.95 0.96
CA LEU A 38 6.27 5.24 1.76
C LEU A 38 6.95 4.12 0.98
N ILE A 39 6.18 3.39 0.15
CA ILE A 39 6.74 2.38 -0.76
C ILE A 39 7.71 3.04 -1.75
N PHE A 40 7.36 4.21 -2.30
CA PHE A 40 8.24 4.94 -3.22
C PHE A 40 9.49 5.52 -2.52
N ALA A 41 9.37 5.91 -1.26
CA ALA A 41 10.48 6.44 -0.47
C ALA A 41 11.49 5.36 0.00
N GLY A 42 11.17 4.06 -0.19
CA GLY A 42 12.04 2.96 0.25
C GLY A 42 12.00 2.66 1.75
N GLU A 43 11.10 3.30 2.51
CA GLU A 43 10.93 3.04 3.95
C GLU A 43 10.09 1.77 4.18
N MET A 44 10.72 0.60 4.09
CA MET A 44 10.01 -0.69 4.03
C MET A 44 9.20 -1.02 5.28
N GLU A 45 9.71 -0.72 6.47
CA GLU A 45 9.01 -0.98 7.74
C GLU A 45 7.77 -0.07 7.88
N SER A 46 7.94 1.23 7.67
CA SER A 46 6.86 2.22 7.63
C SER A 46 5.81 1.89 6.56
N ALA A 47 6.26 1.45 5.39
CA ALA A 47 5.39 1.08 4.27
C ALA A 47 4.50 -0.11 4.61
N GLN A 48 5.05 -1.16 5.24
CA GLN A 48 4.27 -2.33 5.66
C GLN A 48 3.17 -1.94 6.65
N ALA A 49 3.51 -1.14 7.67
CA ALA A 49 2.53 -0.66 8.65
C ALA A 49 1.40 0.17 7.98
N ALA A 50 1.77 1.08 7.08
CA ALA A 50 0.80 1.91 6.35
C ALA A 50 -0.08 1.09 5.38
N VAL A 51 0.46 0.03 4.79
CA VAL A 51 -0.29 -0.91 3.95
C VAL A 51 -1.35 -1.66 4.76
N VAL A 52 -0.99 -2.17 5.94
CA VAL A 52 -1.93 -2.84 6.85
C VAL A 52 -3.07 -1.90 7.28
N GLU A 53 -2.74 -0.66 7.65
CA GLU A 53 -3.76 0.35 7.99
C GLU A 53 -4.69 0.65 6.81
N SER A 54 -4.13 0.78 5.60
CA SER A 54 -4.89 1.03 4.37
C SER A 54 -5.87 -0.12 4.06
N ILE A 55 -5.44 -1.36 4.27
CA ILE A 55 -6.27 -2.55 4.06
C ILE A 55 -7.42 -2.58 5.07
N SER A 56 -7.13 -2.36 6.35
CA SER A 56 -8.15 -2.29 7.40
C SER A 56 -9.20 -1.21 7.10
N ALA A 57 -8.77 -0.04 6.62
CA ALA A 57 -9.68 1.03 6.23
C ALA A 57 -10.54 0.68 4.99
N LEU A 58 -9.97 0.00 4.00
CA LEU A 58 -10.69 -0.46 2.81
C LEU A 58 -11.75 -1.51 3.14
N ASP A 59 -11.39 -2.50 3.96
CA ASP A 59 -12.27 -3.60 4.32
C ASP A 59 -13.46 -3.07 5.16
N LYS A 60 -13.20 -2.17 6.12
CA LYS A 60 -14.27 -1.47 6.88
C LYS A 60 -15.17 -0.60 6.00
N ALA A 61 -14.62 0.02 4.96
CA ALA A 61 -15.42 0.81 4.02
C ALA A 61 -16.28 -0.06 3.10
N ALA A 62 -15.82 -1.27 2.78
CA ALA A 62 -16.58 -2.26 2.03
C ALA A 62 -17.71 -2.87 2.86
N GLU A 63 -17.43 -3.25 4.10
CA GLU A 63 -18.41 -3.79 5.05
C GLU A 63 -19.58 -2.81 5.27
N ARG A 64 -19.29 -1.50 5.34
CA ARG A 64 -20.30 -0.44 5.46
C ARG A 64 -21.03 -0.12 4.14
N GLY A 65 -20.71 -0.83 3.04
CA GLY A 65 -21.29 -0.60 1.72
C GLY A 65 -20.96 0.75 1.09
N ILE A 66 -19.90 1.43 1.56
CA ILE A 66 -19.49 2.76 1.05
C ILE A 66 -18.68 2.61 -0.24
N ILE A 67 -17.91 1.52 -0.33
CA ILE A 67 -17.12 1.08 -1.48
C ILE A 67 -17.58 -0.34 -1.84
N HIS A 68 -17.69 -0.66 -3.12
CA HIS A 68 -18.03 -2.02 -3.54
C HIS A 68 -16.92 -3.01 -3.12
N PRO A 69 -17.23 -4.24 -2.66
CA PRO A 69 -16.24 -5.23 -2.24
C PRO A 69 -15.18 -5.49 -3.33
N ASN A 70 -15.59 -5.66 -4.58
CA ASN A 70 -14.65 -5.79 -5.71
C ASN A 70 -13.72 -4.57 -5.89
N ASN A 71 -14.17 -3.36 -5.58
CA ASN A 71 -13.31 -2.17 -5.64
C ASN A 71 -12.30 -2.18 -4.49
N ALA A 72 -12.72 -2.55 -3.28
CA ALA A 72 -11.81 -2.74 -2.16
C ALA A 72 -10.77 -3.84 -2.45
N ALA A 73 -11.20 -5.00 -2.95
CA ALA A 73 -10.33 -6.11 -3.33
C ALA A 73 -9.32 -5.71 -4.42
N ARG A 74 -9.76 -4.99 -5.47
CA ARG A 74 -8.85 -4.47 -6.51
C ARG A 74 -7.79 -3.53 -5.94
N ARG A 75 -8.18 -2.62 -5.03
CA ARG A 75 -7.26 -1.68 -4.40
C ARG A 75 -6.26 -2.40 -3.49
N LYS A 76 -6.73 -3.34 -2.67
CA LYS A 76 -5.90 -4.21 -1.81
C LYS A 76 -4.87 -4.99 -2.64
N SER A 77 -5.32 -5.66 -3.70
CA SER A 77 -4.43 -6.41 -4.59
C SER A 77 -3.36 -5.52 -5.23
N ARG A 78 -3.73 -4.34 -5.73
CA ARG A 78 -2.77 -3.39 -6.31
C ARG A 78 -1.74 -2.89 -5.29
N LEU A 79 -2.17 -2.58 -4.08
CA LEU A 79 -1.28 -2.09 -3.02
C LEU A 79 -0.27 -3.17 -2.62
N MET A 80 -0.73 -4.42 -2.42
CA MET A 80 0.14 -5.55 -2.10
C MET A 80 1.12 -5.85 -3.23
N LYS A 81 0.67 -5.83 -4.50
CA LYS A 81 1.59 -6.02 -5.64
C LYS A 81 2.72 -4.99 -5.67
N LYS A 82 2.42 -3.73 -5.33
CA LYS A 82 3.45 -2.68 -5.26
C LYS A 82 4.44 -2.94 -4.11
N LEU A 83 3.95 -3.30 -2.93
CA LEU A 83 4.79 -3.63 -1.79
C LEU A 83 5.70 -4.82 -2.10
N ASN A 84 5.13 -5.91 -2.63
CA ASN A 84 5.89 -7.10 -2.99
C ASN A 84 6.94 -6.81 -4.06
N ARG A 85 6.62 -5.97 -5.05
CA ARG A 85 7.60 -5.55 -6.06
C ARG A 85 8.74 -4.75 -5.44
N ALA A 86 8.43 -3.83 -4.52
CA ALA A 86 9.45 -3.07 -3.80
C ALA A 86 10.32 -3.96 -2.90
N GLN A 87 9.74 -5.00 -2.30
CA GLN A 87 10.47 -6.00 -1.53
C GLN A 87 11.37 -6.86 -2.42
N ALA A 88 10.86 -7.30 -3.57
CA ALA A 88 11.65 -8.07 -4.53
C ALA A 88 12.83 -7.25 -5.06
N SER A 89 12.62 -5.99 -5.46
CA SER A 89 13.72 -5.11 -5.88
C SER A 89 14.71 -4.84 -4.74
N ALA A 90 14.26 -4.74 -3.50
CA ALA A 90 15.16 -4.60 -2.36
C ALA A 90 15.97 -5.89 -2.09
N ALA A 91 15.37 -7.07 -2.34
CA ALA A 91 16.05 -8.36 -2.20
C ALA A 91 17.07 -8.60 -3.32
N GLU A 92 16.77 -8.23 -4.57
CA GLU A 92 17.70 -8.33 -5.70
C GLU A 92 18.96 -7.48 -5.48
N VAL A 93 18.82 -6.27 -4.92
CA VAL A 93 19.97 -5.40 -4.57
C VAL A 93 20.84 -6.04 -3.49
N ILE A 94 20.24 -6.76 -2.53
CA ILE A 94 21.00 -7.47 -1.50
C ILE A 94 21.73 -8.67 -2.10
N GLU A 95 21.14 -9.38 -3.06
CA GLU A 95 21.84 -10.49 -3.75
C GLU A 95 23.01 -10.00 -4.61
N GLU A 96 22.89 -8.85 -5.28
CA GLU A 96 24.00 -8.24 -6.04
C GLU A 96 25.14 -7.77 -5.11
N GLU A 97 24.84 -7.13 -3.96
CA GLU A 97 25.88 -6.71 -3.01
C GLU A 97 26.58 -7.91 -2.32
N VAL A 98 25.88 -9.02 -2.10
CA VAL A 98 26.47 -10.24 -1.51
C VAL A 98 27.34 -10.97 -2.55
N ALA A 99 26.98 -10.94 -3.84
CA ALA A 99 27.78 -11.50 -4.91
C ALA A 99 29.10 -10.74 -5.15
N GLU A 100 29.08 -9.40 -5.13
CA GLU A 100 30.30 -8.58 -5.21
C GLU A 100 31.24 -8.79 -4.00
N ALA A 101 30.68 -9.11 -2.82
CA ALA A 101 31.46 -9.40 -1.62
C ALA A 101 32.10 -10.80 -1.61
N GLU A 102 31.65 -11.74 -2.44
CA GLU A 102 32.27 -13.07 -2.60
C GLU A 102 33.44 -13.05 -3.60
N GLU A 103 33.38 -12.26 -4.67
CA GLU A 103 34.52 -12.10 -5.60
C GLU A 103 35.73 -11.38 -4.95
N GLY A 104 35.48 -10.45 -4.01
CA GLY A 104 36.53 -9.75 -3.28
C GLY A 104 37.34 -10.63 -2.29
N LYS A 105 36.84 -11.81 -1.92
CA LYS A 105 37.54 -12.74 -1.01
C LYS A 105 38.48 -13.70 -1.73
N GLU A 106 38.26 -13.99 -3.02
CA GLU A 106 39.16 -14.85 -3.80
C GLU A 106 40.47 -14.14 -4.21
N GLU A 107 40.46 -12.81 -4.41
CA GLU A 107 41.69 -12.06 -4.72
C GLU A 107 42.64 -11.86 -3.52
N GLU A 108 42.13 -11.80 -2.28
CA GLU A 108 42.98 -11.62 -1.08
C GLU A 108 43.62 -12.95 -0.61
N ALA A 109 42.99 -14.09 -0.90
CA ALA A 109 43.54 -15.42 -0.61
C ALA A 109 44.72 -15.78 -1.53
N GLY A 110 44.69 -15.37 -2.81
CA GLY A 110 45.75 -15.67 -3.79
C GLY A 110 47.08 -14.92 -3.59
N LYS A 111 47.09 -13.81 -2.84
CA LYS A 111 48.32 -13.04 -2.55
C LYS A 111 49.14 -13.59 -1.38
N LYS A 112 48.53 -14.34 -0.44
CA LYS A 112 49.23 -14.90 0.74
C LYS A 112 49.97 -16.21 0.47
N GLU A 113 49.68 -16.91 -0.64
CA GLU A 113 50.29 -18.22 -0.94
C GLU A 113 51.62 -18.15 -1.69
N LYS A 114 52.00 -17.00 -2.29
CA LYS A 114 53.28 -16.82 -2.99
C LYS A 114 54.40 -16.20 -2.13
N GLY A 115 54.19 -16.06 -0.82
CA GLY A 115 55.08 -15.34 0.10
C GLY A 115 55.65 -16.20 1.22
N LYS A 116 56.12 -17.42 0.93
CA LYS A 116 56.96 -18.18 1.87
C LYS A 116 58.04 -18.95 1.13
#